data_AF-A0A5C6M285-F1
#
_entry.id   AF-A0A5C6M285-F1
#
_cell.length_a   1.000
_cell.length_b   1.000
_cell.length_c   1.000
_cell.angle_alpha   90.00
_cell.angle_beta   90.00
_cell.angle_gamma   90.00
#
_symmetry.space_group_name_H-M   'P 1'
#
loop_
_entity.id
_entity.type
_entity.pdbx_description
1 polymer ?
#
loop_
_entity_poly.entity_id
_entity_poly.type
_entity_poly.pdbx_seq_one_letter_code
_entity_poly.pdbx_strand_id
1 'polypeptide(L)'
;MNRERFIRDRRADWGRFEQLLGTMQHLPERQWQAVQVAELARLYRSVCYDLSLVQSREWGNRLEEYLNDLVAGGHNCLYRTPPTSLASILEFIALGFPR
;
A
#
# COMPACT_ATOMS: atom_id res chain seq x y z
N MET A 1 -18.00 -5.20 -12.43
CA MET A 1 -17.40 -6.16 -11.47
C MET A 1 -18.26 -6.18 -10.21
N ASN A 2 -18.59 -7.34 -9.65
CA ASN A 2 -19.33 -7.44 -8.39
C ASN A 2 -18.36 -7.48 -7.19
N ARG A 3 -18.88 -7.21 -5.99
CA ARG A 3 -18.11 -7.11 -4.74
C ARG A 3 -17.29 -8.37 -4.43
N GLU A 4 -17.90 -9.54 -4.55
CA GLU A 4 -17.25 -10.81 -4.20
C GLU A 4 -16.06 -11.14 -5.12
N ARG A 5 -16.22 -10.93 -6.42
CA ARG A 5 -15.13 -11.08 -7.39
C ARG A 5 -14.00 -10.10 -7.08
N PHE A 6 -14.33 -8.84 -6.83
CA PHE A 6 -13.33 -7.84 -6.47
C PHE A 6 -12.53 -8.27 -5.22
N ILE A 7 -13.21 -8.66 -4.14
CA ILE A 7 -12.55 -9.11 -2.91
C ILE A 7 -11.64 -10.31 -3.20
N ARG A 8 -12.13 -11.31 -3.92
CA ARG A 8 -11.34 -12.51 -4.25
C ARG A 8 -10.09 -12.14 -5.04
N ASP A 9 -10.22 -11.29 -6.05
CA ASP A 9 -9.14 -10.93 -6.96
C ASP A 9 -8.09 -10.02 -6.27
N ARG A 10 -8.49 -9.22 -5.27
CA ARG A 10 -7.61 -8.27 -4.56
C ARG A 10 -7.03 -8.78 -3.24
N ARG A 11 -7.64 -9.81 -2.62
CA ARG A 11 -7.24 -10.35 -1.31
C ARG A 11 -5.76 -10.74 -1.23
N ALA A 12 -5.22 -11.32 -2.30
CA ALA A 12 -3.81 -11.72 -2.33
C ALA A 12 -2.87 -10.50 -2.23
N ASP A 13 -3.19 -9.42 -2.94
CA ASP A 13 -2.44 -8.16 -2.88
C ASP A 13 -2.53 -7.52 -1.49
N TRP A 14 -3.71 -7.52 -0.88
CA TRP A 14 -3.91 -6.99 0.48
C TRP A 14 -3.08 -7.77 1.51
N GLY A 15 -3.12 -9.10 1.46
CA GLY A 15 -2.32 -9.95 2.33
C GLY A 15 -0.82 -9.75 2.13
N ARG A 16 -0.36 -9.62 0.87
CA ARG A 16 1.05 -9.33 0.58
C ARG A 16 1.47 -7.96 1.14
N PHE A 17 0.62 -6.96 1.00
CA PHE A 17 0.87 -5.63 1.51
C PHE A 17 0.96 -5.62 3.04
N GLU A 18 0.03 -6.28 3.71
CA GLU A 18 0.03 -6.44 5.17
C GLU A 18 1.29 -7.15 5.69
N GLN A 19 1.73 -8.21 5.00
CA GLN A 19 2.98 -8.90 5.32
C GLN A 19 4.22 -8.00 5.18
N LEU A 20 4.29 -7.22 4.10
CA LEU A 20 5.39 -6.27 3.88
C LEU A 20 5.37 -5.16 4.94
N LEU A 21 4.21 -4.60 5.26
CA LEU A 21 4.05 -3.63 6.33
C LEU A 21 4.53 -4.18 7.66
N GLY A 22 4.04 -5.36 8.04
CA GLY A 22 4.46 -6.02 9.27
C GLY A 22 5.97 -6.26 9.31
N THR A 23 6.58 -6.66 8.21
CA THR A 23 8.04 -6.86 8.16
C THR A 23 8.80 -5.53 8.30
N MET A 24 8.42 -4.53 7.51
CA MET A 24 9.18 -3.27 7.41
C MET A 24 9.02 -2.39 8.65
N GLN A 25 7.86 -2.40 9.32
CA GLN A 25 7.63 -1.65 10.55
C GLN A 25 8.49 -2.12 11.73
N HIS A 26 8.93 -3.39 11.73
CA HIS A 26 9.77 -3.96 12.79
C HIS A 26 11.27 -3.94 12.44
N LEU A 27 11.63 -3.57 11.21
CA LEU A 27 13.02 -3.47 10.77
C LEU A 27 13.49 -2.02 10.78
N PRO A 28 14.73 -1.74 11.21
CA PRO A 28 15.31 -0.42 11.05
C PRO A 28 15.45 -0.10 9.56
N GLU A 29 15.13 1.13 9.16
CA GLU A 29 15.06 1.57 7.76
C GLU A 29 16.34 1.29 6.95
N ARG A 30 17.51 1.31 7.60
CA ARG A 30 18.81 0.94 6.98
C ARG A 30 18.87 -0.50 6.44
N GLN A 31 17.96 -1.37 6.87
CA GLN A 31 17.86 -2.76 6.43
C GLN A 31 16.78 -2.96 5.37
N TRP A 32 16.04 -1.91 4.99
CA TRP A 32 15.02 -2.02 3.96
C TRP A 32 15.67 -2.23 2.61
N GLN A 33 15.19 -3.24 1.88
CA GLN A 33 15.67 -3.52 0.54
C GLN A 33 14.86 -2.71 -0.47
N ALA A 34 15.53 -2.15 -1.49
CA ALA A 34 14.89 -1.36 -2.53
C ALA A 34 13.72 -2.11 -3.21
N VAL A 35 13.86 -3.42 -3.40
CA VAL A 35 12.80 -4.28 -3.97
C VAL A 35 11.55 -4.33 -3.08
N GLN A 36 11.72 -4.41 -1.75
CA GLN A 36 10.62 -4.41 -0.79
C GLN A 36 9.93 -3.05 -0.75
N VAL A 37 10.69 -1.96 -0.75
CA VAL A 37 10.16 -0.59 -0.78
C VAL A 37 9.36 -0.34 -2.06
N ALA A 38 9.90 -0.75 -3.22
CA ALA A 38 9.22 -0.59 -4.50
C ALA A 38 7.92 -1.42 -4.57
N GLU A 39 7.94 -2.66 -4.08
CA GLU A 39 6.75 -3.51 -3.99
C GLU A 39 5.70 -2.92 -3.05
N LEU A 40 6.13 -2.47 -1.86
CA LEU A 40 5.27 -1.82 -0.87
C LEU A 40 4.59 -0.58 -1.47
N ALA A 41 5.33 0.30 -2.14
CA ALA A 41 4.78 1.51 -2.74
C ALA A 41 3.83 1.22 -3.91
N ARG A 42 4.09 0.18 -4.71
CA ARG A 42 3.18 -0.29 -5.75
C ARG A 42 1.86 -0.78 -5.14
N LEU A 43 1.94 -1.64 -4.12
CA LEU A 43 0.77 -2.19 -3.43
C LEU A 43 -0.01 -1.10 -2.69
N TYR A 44 0.66 -0.17 -2.02
CA TYR A 44 0.04 0.97 -1.34
C TYR A 44 -0.89 1.75 -2.27
N ARG A 45 -0.41 2.16 -3.46
CA ARG A 45 -1.24 2.85 -4.46
C ARG A 45 -2.44 2.02 -4.88
N SER A 46 -2.24 0.72 -5.04
CA SER A 46 -3.31 -0.21 -5.40
C SER A 46 -4.38 -0.33 -4.32
N VAL A 47 -3.97 -0.35 -3.04
CA VAL A 47 -4.88 -0.38 -1.89
C VAL A 47 -5.63 0.94 -1.73
N CYS A 48 -4.97 2.09 -1.96
CA CYS A 48 -5.65 3.40 -2.01
C CYS A 48 -6.74 3.43 -3.09
N TYR A 49 -6.44 2.89 -4.28
CA TYR A 49 -7.45 2.75 -5.33
C TYR A 49 -8.60 1.84 -4.89
N ASP A 50 -8.30 0.69 -4.29
CA ASP A 50 -9.32 -0.24 -3.79
C ASP A 50 -10.24 0.39 -2.75
N LEU A 51 -9.68 1.16 -1.80
CA LEU A 51 -10.43 1.89 -0.79
C LEU A 51 -11.37 2.91 -1.45
N SER A 52 -10.86 3.72 -2.38
CA SER A 52 -11.67 4.70 -3.12
C SER A 52 -12.83 4.04 -3.88
N LEU A 53 -12.58 2.87 -4.47
CA LEU A 53 -13.61 2.10 -5.17
C LEU A 53 -14.67 1.57 -4.20
N VAL A 54 -14.27 0.99 -3.08
CA VAL A 54 -15.18 0.48 -2.04
C VAL A 54 -16.07 1.60 -1.48
N GLN A 55 -15.49 2.77 -1.20
CA GLN A 55 -16.21 3.97 -0.77
C GLN A 55 -17.23 4.42 -1.81
N SER A 56 -16.81 4.55 -3.08
CA SER A 56 -17.70 4.99 -4.16
C SER A 56 -18.87 4.04 -4.45
N ARG A 57 -18.71 2.76 -4.10
CA ARG A 57 -19.70 1.70 -4.34
C ARG A 57 -20.50 1.31 -3.10
N GLU A 58 -20.20 1.93 -1.95
CA GLU A 58 -20.84 1.66 -0.66
C GLU A 58 -20.82 0.15 -0.31
N TRP A 59 -19.71 -0.54 -0.59
CA TRP A 59 -19.58 -2.00 -0.40
C TRP A 59 -19.44 -2.46 1.07
N GLY A 60 -19.80 -1.59 2.02
CA GLY A 60 -19.99 -1.87 3.43
C GLY A 60 -18.79 -1.50 4.32
N ASN A 61 -19.12 -1.01 5.52
CA ASN A 61 -18.18 -0.37 6.45
C ASN A 61 -17.00 -1.25 6.85
N ARG A 62 -17.21 -2.54 7.10
CA ARG A 62 -16.10 -3.42 7.53
C ARG A 62 -14.99 -3.55 6.49
N LEU A 63 -15.34 -3.61 5.20
CA LEU A 63 -14.33 -3.71 4.15
C LEU A 63 -13.61 -2.37 3.98
N GLU A 64 -14.34 -1.27 4.08
CA GLU A 64 -13.78 0.06 4.05
C GLU A 64 -12.79 0.29 5.21
N GLU A 65 -13.18 -0.01 6.44
CA GLU A 65 -12.34 0.07 7.64
C GLU A 65 -11.06 -0.73 7.47
N TYR A 66 -11.16 -1.99 7.03
CA TYR A 66 -10.00 -2.83 6.78
C TYR A 66 -9.01 -2.22 5.77
N LEU A 67 -9.51 -1.70 4.65
CA LEU A 67 -8.65 -1.07 3.64
C LEU A 67 -8.09 0.26 4.14
N ASN A 68 -8.83 1.01 4.95
CA ASN A 68 -8.39 2.25 5.56
C ASN A 68 -7.22 2.00 6.52
N ASP A 69 -7.30 0.97 7.37
CA ASP A 69 -6.21 0.57 8.26
C ASP A 69 -4.93 0.22 7.49
N LEU A 70 -5.07 -0.50 6.37
CA LEU A 70 -3.93 -0.80 5.49
C LEU A 70 -3.34 0.49 4.89
N VAL A 71 -4.17 1.41 4.37
CA VAL A 71 -3.70 2.69 3.82
C VAL A 71 -2.98 3.51 4.89
N ALA A 72 -3.54 3.62 6.10
CA ALA A 72 -2.93 4.33 7.21
C ALA A 72 -1.57 3.72 7.59
N GLY A 73 -1.48 2.39 7.67
CA GLY A 73 -0.23 1.67 7.90
C GLY A 73 0.82 1.92 6.81
N GLY A 74 0.39 1.93 5.55
CA GLY A 74 1.21 2.29 4.38
C GLY A 74 1.75 3.71 4.43
N HIS A 75 0.88 4.66 4.75
CA HIS A 75 1.24 6.06 4.86
C HIS A 75 2.30 6.27 5.95
N ASN A 76 2.07 5.69 7.14
CA ASN A 76 3.01 5.74 8.25
C ASN A 76 4.34 5.07 7.92
N CYS A 77 4.35 3.98 7.15
CA CYS A 77 5.57 3.29 6.77
C CYS A 77 6.37 4.07 5.71
N LEU A 78 5.71 4.65 4.70
CA LEU A 78 6.38 5.29 3.56
C LEU A 78 6.75 6.76 3.79
N TYR A 79 5.98 7.48 4.61
CA TYR A 79 6.09 8.95 4.75
C TYR A 79 6.53 9.41 6.15
N ARG A 80 6.85 8.49 7.06
CA ARG A 80 7.56 8.85 8.30
C ARG A 80 8.93 9.45 7.93
N THR A 81 9.36 10.48 8.67
CA THR A 81 10.49 11.37 8.37
C THR A 81 11.66 10.67 7.65
N PRO A 82 11.94 10.99 6.37
CA PRO A 82 12.83 10.17 5.56
C PRO A 82 14.32 10.44 5.87
N PRO A 83 15.17 9.40 5.99
CA PRO A 83 16.57 9.50 5.64
C PRO A 83 16.72 9.61 4.11
N THR A 84 17.82 10.24 3.68
CA THR A 84 18.08 10.69 2.29
C THR A 84 17.92 9.61 1.20
N SER A 85 18.02 8.32 1.52
CA SER A 85 17.92 7.21 0.55
C SER A 85 16.50 6.90 0.08
N LEU A 86 15.46 7.18 0.89
CA LEU A 86 14.07 6.94 0.49
C LEU A 86 13.56 8.01 -0.49
N ALA A 87 14.13 9.22 -0.43
CA ALA A 87 13.76 10.32 -1.32
C ALA A 87 14.00 9.97 -2.81
N SER A 88 15.15 9.37 -3.14
CA SER A 88 15.48 8.99 -4.52
C SER A 88 14.61 7.84 -5.06
N ILE A 89 14.16 6.94 -4.18
CA ILE A 89 13.23 5.86 -4.56
C ILE A 89 11.82 6.43 -4.77
N LEU A 90 11.40 7.37 -3.90
CA LEU A 90 10.12 8.08 -4.05
C LEU A 90 10.07 8.90 -5.35
N GLU A 91 11.19 9.53 -5.75
CA GLU A 91 11.31 10.24 -7.02
C GLU A 91 11.13 9.29 -8.22
N PHE A 92 11.77 8.11 -8.19
CA PHE A 92 11.59 7.07 -9.20
C PHE A 92 10.13 6.54 -9.25
N ILE A 93 9.49 6.41 -8.09
CA ILE A 93 8.09 5.97 -7.95
C ILE A 93 7.10 7.02 -8.48
N ALA A 94 7.37 8.31 -8.25
CA ALA A 94 6.55 9.42 -8.74
C ALA A 94 6.68 9.61 -10.26
N LEU A 95 7.87 9.34 -10.82
CA LEU A 95 8.15 9.45 -12.26
C LEU A 95 7.70 8.21 -13.06
N GLY A 96 7.40 7.08 -12.40
CA GLY A 96 6.94 5.84 -13.03
C GLY A 96 5.47 5.82 -13.49
N PHE A 97 4.77 6.96 -13.51
CA PHE A 97 3.47 7.11 -14.15
C PHE A 97 3.64 7.63 -15.59
N PRO A 98 3.69 6.77 -16.62
CA PRO A 98 3.48 7.23 -17.99
C PRO A 98 2.03 7.71 -18.15
N ARG A 99 1.86 8.79 -18.92
CA ARG A 99 0.56 9.41 -19.27
C ARG A 99 -0.35 8.45 -20.02
#